data_AF-A0A2D0K6P1-F1
#
_entry.id   AF-A0A2D0K6P1-F1
#
_cell.length_a   1.000
_cell.length_b   1.000
_cell.length_c   1.000
_cell.angle_alpha   90.00
_cell.angle_beta   90.00
_cell.angle_gamma   90.00
#
_symmetry.space_group_name_H-M   'P 1'
#
loop_
_entity.id
_entity.type
_entity.pdbx_description
1 polymer ?
#
loop_
_entity_poly.entity_id
_entity_poly.type
_entity_poly.pdbx_seq_one_letter_code
_entity_poly.pdbx_strand_id
1 'polypeptide(L)'
;MKYLKSFAALALSVPMMAFSASPIICKNESTGNTSTSIWPSLYLSDPNTLCFDVKGWPEFSGTNCVKNGKSAKWTGLVIVWEDGESQGRDSTDFRVINPVVTNENIQYRIEWSRGGEWRTMQNVAINRLTGGAVSYFVTEHGGENYQCKVVKKAI
;
A
#
# COMPACT_ATOMS: atom_id res chain seq x y z
N MET A 1 -2.77 -65.77 8.45
CA MET A 1 -2.14 -64.72 7.62
C MET A 1 -3.25 -63.84 7.05
N LYS A 2 -3.35 -62.57 7.48
CA LYS A 2 -4.34 -61.60 6.99
C LYS A 2 -3.58 -60.46 6.30
N TYR A 3 -3.86 -60.24 5.03
CA TYR A 3 -3.23 -59.22 4.20
C TYR A 3 -3.87 -57.86 4.51
N LEU A 4 -3.09 -56.91 5.07
CA LEU A 4 -3.47 -55.50 5.09
C LEU A 4 -3.06 -54.87 3.75
N LYS A 5 -4.03 -54.37 2.99
CA LYS A 5 -3.81 -53.55 1.80
C LYS A 5 -3.59 -52.09 2.24
N SER A 6 -2.38 -51.58 2.06
CA SER A 6 -2.10 -50.14 2.17
C SER A 6 -2.58 -49.43 0.90
N PHE A 7 -3.47 -48.46 1.08
CA PHE A 7 -3.83 -47.49 0.03
C PHE A 7 -2.91 -46.27 0.19
N ALA A 8 -2.02 -46.06 -0.79
CA ALA A 8 -1.22 -44.84 -0.87
C ALA A 8 -2.10 -43.73 -1.49
N ALA A 9 -2.45 -42.73 -0.68
CA ALA A 9 -3.11 -41.51 -1.18
C ALA A 9 -2.07 -40.61 -1.83
N LEU A 10 -2.19 -40.39 -3.14
CA LEU A 10 -1.35 -39.49 -3.91
C LEU A 10 -1.80 -38.04 -3.62
N ALA A 11 -1.07 -37.33 -2.77
CA ALA A 11 -1.30 -35.91 -2.53
C ALA A 11 -0.87 -35.12 -3.77
N LEU A 12 -1.84 -34.65 -4.56
CA LEU A 12 -1.60 -33.70 -5.65
C LEU A 12 -1.18 -32.35 -5.05
N SER A 13 0.14 -32.11 -5.02
CA SER A 13 0.70 -30.80 -4.71
C SER A 13 0.36 -29.83 -5.83
N VAL A 14 -0.72 -29.05 -5.67
CA VAL A 14 -0.96 -27.90 -6.53
C VAL A 14 0.15 -26.89 -6.24
N PRO A 15 0.92 -26.43 -7.24
CA PRO A 15 1.89 -25.38 -7.01
C PRO A 15 1.14 -24.13 -6.56
N MET A 16 1.30 -23.77 -5.29
CA MET A 16 0.92 -22.45 -4.81
C MET A 16 1.73 -21.44 -5.61
N MET A 17 1.08 -20.73 -6.53
CA MET A 17 1.69 -19.59 -7.19
C MET A 17 1.96 -18.54 -6.11
N ALA A 18 3.22 -18.48 -5.66
CA ALA A 18 3.69 -17.41 -4.79
C ALA A 18 3.71 -16.12 -5.61
N PHE A 19 2.62 -15.36 -5.54
CA PHE A 19 2.59 -14.02 -6.12
C PHE A 19 3.59 -13.16 -5.35
N SER A 20 4.76 -12.90 -5.97
CA SER A 20 5.76 -12.02 -5.40
C SER A 20 5.17 -10.60 -5.36
N ALA A 21 5.11 -9.99 -4.18
CA ALA A 21 4.82 -8.58 -4.05
C ALA A 21 5.70 -7.76 -5.02
N SER A 22 5.08 -6.86 -5.79
CA SER A 22 5.74 -6.00 -6.79
C SER A 22 5.78 -4.56 -6.25
N PRO A 23 6.90 -4.10 -5.69
CA PRO A 23 7.01 -2.76 -5.13
C PRO A 23 6.73 -1.67 -6.18
N ILE A 24 6.10 -0.58 -5.75
CA ILE A 24 5.95 0.63 -6.57
C ILE A 24 6.94 1.65 -6.02
N ILE A 25 7.94 2.00 -6.84
CA ILE A 25 8.97 2.97 -6.47
C ILE A 25 8.71 4.27 -7.21
N CYS A 26 8.50 5.35 -6.48
CA CYS A 26 8.27 6.69 -7.00
C CYS A 26 9.47 7.60 -6.72
N LYS A 27 9.86 8.41 -7.70
CA LYS A 27 10.93 9.40 -7.59
C LYS A 27 10.36 10.78 -7.91
N ASN A 28 10.67 11.78 -7.09
CA ASN A 28 10.24 13.15 -7.32
C ASN A 28 10.89 13.66 -8.63
N GLU A 29 10.12 14.39 -9.44
CA GLU A 29 10.60 14.94 -10.71
C GLU A 29 11.40 16.25 -10.53
N SER A 30 11.32 16.89 -9.37
CA SER A 30 12.11 18.10 -9.07
C SER A 30 13.61 17.77 -8.90
N THR A 31 14.46 18.53 -9.59
CA THR A 31 15.92 18.37 -9.51
C THR A 31 16.42 18.71 -8.11
N GLY A 32 17.01 17.73 -7.42
CA GLY A 32 17.69 17.93 -6.13
C GLY A 32 17.04 17.21 -4.94
N ASN A 33 15.81 16.70 -5.08
CA ASN A 33 15.15 15.90 -4.06
C ASN A 33 14.71 14.56 -4.66
N THR A 34 15.22 13.44 -4.14
CA THR A 34 14.84 12.09 -4.61
C THR A 34 13.85 11.40 -3.68
N SER A 35 13.53 12.03 -2.54
CA SER A 35 12.54 11.54 -1.59
C SER A 35 11.14 11.61 -2.18
N THR A 36 10.31 10.63 -1.85
CA THR A 36 8.87 10.68 -2.13
C THR A 36 8.12 10.96 -0.84
N SER A 37 7.16 11.87 -0.93
CA SER A 37 6.19 12.13 0.11
C SER A 37 5.06 11.10 0.08
N ILE A 38 4.97 10.27 -0.97
CA ILE A 38 4.02 9.14 -1.01
C ILE A 38 4.32 8.18 0.14
N TRP A 39 3.41 8.14 1.11
CA TRP A 39 3.60 7.37 2.33
C TRP A 39 2.26 6.79 2.81
N PRO A 40 2.25 5.54 3.28
CA PRO A 40 3.37 4.61 3.39
C PRO A 40 3.79 4.02 2.03
N SER A 41 4.95 3.37 1.99
CA SER A 41 5.42 2.63 0.81
C SER A 41 4.36 1.64 0.34
N LEU A 42 4.22 1.51 -0.99
CA LEU A 42 3.15 0.73 -1.60
C LEU A 42 3.68 -0.32 -2.57
N TYR A 43 2.92 -1.40 -2.74
CA TYR A 43 3.24 -2.50 -3.64
C TYR A 43 1.97 -3.18 -4.16
N LEU A 44 2.06 -3.84 -5.31
CA LEU A 44 0.99 -4.69 -5.82
C LEU A 44 1.20 -6.12 -5.31
N SER A 45 0.21 -6.69 -4.64
CA SER A 45 0.21 -8.12 -4.31
C SER A 45 -0.29 -8.98 -5.47
N ASP A 46 -1.19 -8.41 -6.28
CA ASP A 46 -1.68 -8.92 -7.55
C ASP A 46 -2.07 -7.72 -8.45
N PRO A 47 -2.45 -7.92 -9.74
CA PRO A 47 -2.72 -6.81 -10.65
C PRO A 47 -3.78 -5.79 -10.19
N ASN A 48 -4.73 -6.20 -9.34
CA ASN A 48 -5.89 -5.41 -8.88
C ASN A 48 -5.94 -5.23 -7.35
N THR A 49 -4.87 -5.60 -6.63
CA THR A 49 -4.76 -5.46 -5.17
C THR A 49 -3.52 -4.65 -4.80
N LEU A 50 -3.77 -3.42 -4.35
CA LEU A 50 -2.76 -2.51 -3.82
C LEU A 50 -2.55 -2.79 -2.33
N CYS A 51 -1.30 -2.85 -1.89
CA CYS A 51 -0.96 -3.02 -0.49
C CYS A 51 0.01 -1.95 -0.02
N PHE A 52 0.00 -1.73 1.29
CA PHE A 52 0.81 -0.77 1.99
C PHE A 52 1.77 -1.49 2.94
N ASP A 53 3.03 -1.07 2.96
CA ASP A 53 4.08 -1.68 3.79
C ASP A 53 4.01 -1.16 5.23
N VAL A 54 2.98 -1.62 5.94
CA VAL A 54 2.64 -1.16 7.31
C VAL A 54 2.61 -2.31 8.32
N LYS A 55 2.76 -3.56 7.87
CA LYS A 55 2.71 -4.74 8.75
C LYS A 55 3.81 -4.75 9.81
N GLY A 56 4.93 -4.08 9.53
CA GLY A 56 6.04 -3.93 10.48
C GLY A 56 5.86 -2.79 11.48
N TRP A 57 4.77 -2.03 11.41
CA TRP A 57 4.53 -0.94 12.36
C TRP A 57 4.19 -1.50 13.74
N PRO A 58 4.68 -0.88 14.83
CA PRO A 58 4.22 -1.25 16.16
C PRO A 58 2.71 -1.04 16.26
N GLU A 59 2.02 -1.88 17.02
CA GLU A 59 0.55 -1.89 17.13
C GLU A 59 -0.20 -2.13 15.81
N PHE A 60 0.48 -2.67 14.78
CA PHE A 60 -0.20 -3.03 13.55
C PHE A 60 -1.39 -3.97 13.81
N SER A 61 -2.57 -3.53 13.40
CA SER A 61 -3.77 -4.35 13.37
C SER A 61 -4.63 -3.97 12.17
N GLY A 62 -5.47 -4.89 11.69
CA GLY A 62 -6.32 -4.67 10.52
C GLY A 62 -5.75 -5.20 9.21
N THR A 63 -6.11 -4.57 8.09
CA THR A 63 -5.77 -5.04 6.74
C THR A 63 -4.99 -3.96 5.99
N ASN A 64 -3.84 -4.34 5.44
CA ASN A 64 -2.94 -3.45 4.71
C ASN A 64 -3.08 -3.52 3.18
N CYS A 65 -3.97 -4.37 2.68
CA CYS A 65 -4.20 -4.58 1.26
C CYS A 65 -5.64 -4.20 0.89
N VAL A 66 -5.80 -3.56 -0.26
CA VAL A 66 -7.07 -3.04 -0.73
C VAL A 66 -7.28 -3.43 -2.18
N LYS A 67 -8.50 -3.93 -2.45
CA LYS A 67 -8.95 -4.24 -3.81
C LYS A 67 -9.63 -3.03 -4.43
N ASN A 68 -9.68 -2.99 -5.76
CA ASN A 68 -10.42 -1.97 -6.51
C ASN A 68 -11.84 -1.75 -5.95
N GLY A 69 -12.20 -0.50 -5.67
CA GLY A 69 -13.50 -0.10 -5.15
C GLY A 69 -13.82 -0.57 -3.73
N LYS A 70 -12.85 -1.10 -2.98
CA LYS A 70 -13.01 -1.53 -1.58
C LYS A 70 -12.20 -0.63 -0.65
N SER A 71 -12.55 -0.58 0.62
CA SER A 71 -11.75 0.11 1.63
C SER A 71 -10.88 -0.86 2.41
N ALA A 72 -9.75 -0.36 2.90
CA ALA A 72 -8.91 -1.03 3.88
C ALA A 72 -8.74 -0.12 5.09
N LYS A 73 -8.61 -0.70 6.28
CA LYS A 73 -8.34 0.01 7.53
C LYS A 73 -7.25 -0.74 8.29
N TRP A 74 -6.31 0.00 8.85
CA TRP A 74 -5.33 -0.52 9.79
C TRP A 74 -5.05 0.48 10.90
N THR A 75 -4.43 0.01 11.97
CA THR A 75 -3.91 0.83 13.06
C THR A 75 -2.40 0.69 13.11
N GLY A 76 -1.68 1.70 13.60
CA GLY A 76 -0.26 1.59 13.92
C GLY A 76 0.24 2.77 14.74
N LEU A 77 1.28 2.53 15.54
CA LEU A 77 1.95 3.52 16.38
C LEU A 77 3.01 4.27 15.56
N VAL A 78 2.65 5.47 15.10
CA VAL A 78 3.49 6.28 14.22
C VAL A 78 3.53 7.75 14.65
N ILE A 79 4.55 8.47 14.17
CA ILE A 79 4.58 9.93 14.24
C ILE A 79 3.91 10.47 12.99
N VAL A 80 2.83 11.22 13.17
CA VAL A 80 2.21 11.98 12.08
C VAL A 80 2.78 13.40 12.11
N TRP A 81 3.11 13.92 10.94
CA TRP A 81 3.53 15.31 10.76
C TRP A 81 2.42 16.06 10.02
N GLU A 82 1.99 17.19 10.54
CA GLU A 82 1.08 18.14 9.88
C GLU A 82 1.82 19.49 9.83
N ASP A 83 1.95 20.10 8.65
CA ASP A 83 2.56 21.43 8.48
C ASP A 83 3.97 21.59 9.05
N GLY A 84 4.77 20.51 8.99
CA GLY A 84 6.11 20.48 9.55
C GLY A 84 6.15 20.32 11.08
N GLU A 85 5.00 20.22 11.75
CA GLU A 85 4.89 19.97 13.18
C GLU A 85 4.55 18.50 13.47
N SER A 86 5.31 17.92 14.41
CA SER A 86 5.06 16.56 14.90
C SER A 86 3.82 16.55 15.78
N GLN A 87 2.86 15.71 15.43
CA GLN A 87 1.67 15.45 16.24
C GLN A 87 1.94 14.41 17.34
N GLY A 88 3.19 14.01 17.58
CA GLY A 88 3.55 12.99 18.55
C GLY A 88 3.46 11.56 18.01
N ARG A 89 4.08 10.61 18.72
CA ARG A 89 4.04 9.18 18.40
C ARG A 89 2.88 8.54 19.15
N ASP A 90 1.79 8.26 18.45
CA ASP A 90 0.59 7.69 19.06
C ASP A 90 -0.07 6.65 18.16
N SER A 91 -0.87 5.79 18.77
CA SER A 91 -1.68 4.80 18.09
C SER A 91 -2.64 5.51 17.15
N THR A 92 -2.50 5.25 15.86
CA THR A 92 -3.19 5.99 14.80
C THR A 92 -3.93 5.03 13.90
N ASP A 93 -5.22 5.29 13.70
CA ASP A 93 -6.05 4.59 12.73
C ASP A 93 -5.86 5.20 11.35
N PHE A 94 -5.72 4.34 10.34
CA PHE A 94 -5.61 4.70 8.94
C PHE A 94 -6.69 3.99 8.13
N ARG A 95 -7.22 4.66 7.11
CA ARG A 95 -8.10 4.02 6.12
C ARG A 95 -7.82 4.48 4.71
N VAL A 96 -8.03 3.57 3.78
CA VAL A 96 -8.00 3.85 2.34
C VAL A 96 -9.44 3.95 1.83
N ILE A 97 -9.75 5.06 1.19
CA ILE A 97 -11.09 5.37 0.69
C ILE A 97 -11.13 5.25 -0.83
N ASN A 98 -12.15 4.54 -1.32
CA ASN A 98 -12.55 4.42 -2.72
C ASN A 98 -11.38 4.32 -3.72
N PRO A 99 -10.46 3.36 -3.56
CA PRO A 99 -9.31 3.24 -4.43
C PRO A 99 -9.74 2.72 -5.81
N VAL A 100 -9.14 3.30 -6.85
CA VAL A 100 -9.13 2.75 -8.19
C VAL A 100 -7.82 2.00 -8.35
N VAL A 101 -7.86 0.69 -8.58
CA VAL A 101 -6.67 -0.15 -8.81
C VAL A 101 -6.92 -0.98 -10.06
N THR A 102 -6.43 -0.47 -11.18
CA THR A 102 -6.57 -1.06 -12.51
C THR A 102 -5.20 -1.21 -13.15
N ASN A 103 -5.11 -1.89 -14.29
CA ASN A 103 -3.86 -1.99 -15.04
C ASN A 103 -3.33 -0.63 -15.54
N GLU A 104 -4.21 0.37 -15.68
CA GLU A 104 -3.88 1.68 -16.24
C GLU A 104 -3.62 2.73 -15.17
N ASN A 105 -4.28 2.60 -14.01
CA ASN A 105 -4.33 3.67 -13.03
C ASN A 105 -4.44 3.13 -11.60
N ILE A 106 -3.72 3.76 -10.68
CA ILE A 106 -3.89 3.63 -9.24
C ILE A 106 -4.29 5.00 -8.71
N GLN A 107 -5.43 5.09 -8.04
CA GLN A 107 -5.84 6.28 -7.30
C GLN A 107 -6.35 5.87 -5.93
N TYR A 108 -5.99 6.63 -4.90
CA TYR A 108 -6.50 6.40 -3.56
C TYR A 108 -6.37 7.65 -2.70
N ARG A 109 -7.20 7.70 -1.65
CA ARG A 109 -7.07 8.64 -0.54
C ARG A 109 -6.79 7.89 0.74
N ILE A 110 -5.74 8.27 1.45
CA ILE A 110 -5.49 7.82 2.82
C ILE A 110 -6.01 8.88 3.77
N GLU A 111 -6.75 8.42 4.76
CA GLU A 111 -7.22 9.23 5.88
C GLU A 111 -6.72 8.62 7.18
N TRP A 112 -6.55 9.47 8.20
CA TRP A 112 -6.08 9.06 9.53
C TRP A 112 -6.95 9.64 10.65
N SER A 113 -6.94 9.00 11.82
CA SER A 113 -7.64 9.45 13.04
C SER A 113 -6.96 8.91 14.30
N ARG A 114 -7.07 9.66 15.40
CA ARG A 114 -6.67 9.24 16.77
C ARG A 114 -7.86 9.35 17.71
N GLY A 115 -8.92 8.59 17.42
CA GLY A 115 -10.14 8.56 18.25
C GLY A 115 -11.07 9.77 18.06
N GLY A 116 -10.86 10.57 17.02
CA GLY A 116 -11.68 11.73 16.67
C GLY A 116 -12.09 11.73 15.20
N GLU A 117 -12.15 12.91 14.59
CA GLU A 117 -12.50 13.08 13.18
C GLU A 117 -11.45 12.49 12.24
N TRP A 118 -11.91 11.98 11.10
CA TRP A 118 -11.03 11.50 10.04
C TRP A 118 -10.48 12.68 9.25
N ARG A 119 -9.15 12.78 9.17
CA ARG A 119 -8.46 13.79 8.39
C ARG A 119 -7.85 13.15 7.15
N THR A 120 -7.93 13.85 6.03
CA THR A 120 -7.22 13.39 4.83
C THR A 120 -5.73 13.57 5.07
N MET A 121 -4.99 12.46 4.94
CA MET A 121 -3.55 12.47 4.98
C MET A 121 -3.01 12.82 3.60
N GLN A 122 -3.39 12.02 2.60
CA GLN A 122 -2.77 12.07 1.28
C GLN A 122 -3.74 11.60 0.21
N ASN A 123 -3.69 12.26 -0.93
CA ASN A 123 -4.30 11.78 -2.17
C ASN A 123 -3.20 11.42 -3.16
N VAL A 124 -3.29 10.23 -3.76
CA VAL A 124 -2.30 9.75 -4.72
C VAL A 124 -3.00 9.33 -5.99
N ALA A 125 -2.44 9.75 -7.12
CA ALA A 125 -2.79 9.26 -8.44
C ALA A 125 -1.53 8.82 -9.18
N ILE A 126 -1.53 7.61 -9.74
CA ILE A 126 -0.41 7.01 -10.49
C ILE A 126 -0.96 6.46 -11.79
N ASN A 127 -0.56 7.06 -12.91
CA ASN A 127 -0.76 6.46 -14.22
C ASN A 127 0.24 5.32 -14.39
N ARG A 128 -0.24 4.08 -14.43
CA ARG A 128 0.61 2.88 -14.54
C ARG A 128 1.18 2.67 -15.93
N LEU A 129 0.61 3.30 -16.96
CA LEU A 129 1.09 3.21 -18.34
C LEU A 129 2.30 4.11 -18.56
N THR A 130 2.25 5.34 -18.05
CA THR A 130 3.33 6.32 -18.21
C THR A 130 4.29 6.36 -17.02
N GLY A 131 3.85 5.87 -15.86
CA GLY A 131 4.54 6.01 -14.58
C GLY A 131 4.35 7.37 -13.91
N GLY A 132 3.75 8.36 -14.59
CA GLY A 132 3.52 9.69 -14.03
C GLY A 132 2.56 9.63 -12.84
N ALA A 133 2.90 10.32 -11.77
CA ALA A 133 2.16 10.31 -10.53
C ALA A 133 2.13 11.67 -9.85
N VAL A 134 1.08 11.90 -9.08
CA VAL A 134 0.89 13.11 -8.29
C VAL A 134 0.52 12.69 -6.87
N SER A 135 1.15 13.32 -5.89
CA SER A 135 0.77 13.23 -4.49
C SER A 135 0.57 14.63 -3.93
N TYR A 136 -0.54 14.85 -3.22
CA TYR A 136 -0.73 16.08 -2.46
C TYR A 136 -1.19 15.75 -1.05
N PHE A 137 -0.49 16.32 -0.08
CA PHE A 137 -0.97 16.47 1.29
C PHE A 137 -1.96 17.64 1.33
N VAL A 138 -2.98 17.55 2.19
CA VAL A 138 -4.06 18.56 2.22
C VAL A 138 -3.56 19.95 2.57
N THR A 139 -2.43 20.06 3.25
CA THR A 139 -1.89 21.33 3.68
C THR A 139 -0.72 21.84 2.83
N GLU A 140 -0.25 21.05 1.85
CA GLU A 140 0.80 21.48 0.92
C GLU A 140 0.18 22.18 -0.31
N HIS A 141 0.60 23.43 -0.54
CA HIS A 141 0.19 24.20 -1.71
C HIS A 141 0.85 23.65 -2.97
N GLY A 142 0.16 22.70 -3.63
CA GLY A 142 0.57 22.11 -4.90
C GLY A 142 1.08 20.69 -4.72
N GLY A 143 0.45 19.75 -5.41
CA GLY A 143 0.91 18.36 -5.39
C GLY A 143 2.29 18.21 -6.00
N GLU A 144 3.08 17.31 -5.42
CA GLU A 144 4.37 16.92 -5.95
C GLU A 144 4.20 15.92 -7.08
N ASN A 145 4.97 16.12 -8.15
CA ASN A 145 4.99 15.23 -9.31
C ASN A 145 6.08 14.18 -9.16
N TYR A 146 5.75 12.97 -9.58
CA TYR A 146 6.55 11.78 -9.39
C TYR A 146 6.60 10.95 -10.67
N GLN A 147 7.73 10.29 -10.88
CA GLN A 147 7.84 9.18 -11.81
C GLN A 147 7.92 7.86 -11.05
N CYS A 148 6.86 7.07 -11.14
CA CYS A 148 6.69 5.77 -10.49
C CYS A 148 6.93 4.61 -11.44
N LYS A 149 7.48 3.51 -10.91
CA LYS A 149 7.63 2.25 -11.64
C LYS A 149 7.29 1.06 -10.75
N VAL A 150 6.57 0.09 -11.33
CA VAL A 150 6.36 -1.22 -10.70
C VAL A 150 7.63 -2.04 -10.91
N VAL A 151 8.30 -2.39 -9.82
CA VAL A 151 9.48 -3.25 -9.86
C VAL A 151 9.02 -4.70 -9.77
N LYS A 152 9.32 -5.48 -10.80
CA LYS A 152 9.23 -6.93 -10.71
C LYS A 152 10.36 -7.40 -9.80
N LYS A 153 10.04 -8.07 -8.70
CA LYS A 153 11.06 -8.72 -7.89
C LYS A 153 11.71 -9.79 -8.78
N ALA A 154 13.04 -9.78 -8.88
CA ALA A 154 13.75 -10.87 -9.55
C ALA A 154 13.36 -12.18 -8.87
N ILE A 155 12.86 -13.13 -9.67
CA ILE A 155 12.55 -14.49 -9.24
C ILE A 155 13.85 -15.27 -9.25
#